data_AF-A0A6J4XK16-F1
#
_entry.id   AF-A0A6J4XK16-F1
#
_cell.length_a   1.000
_cell.length_b   1.000
_cell.length_c   1.000
_cell.angle_alpha   90.00
_cell.angle_beta   90.00
_cell.angle_gamma   90.00
#
_symmetry.space_group_name_H-M   'P 1'
#
loop_
_entity.id
_entity.type
_entity.pdbx_description
1 polymer ?
#
loop_
_entity_poly.entity_id
_entity_poly.type
_entity_poly.pdbx_seq_one_letter_code
_entity_poly.pdbx_strand_id
1 'polypeptide(L)'
;MFDVLYRKTHEYSDAYEKLLEFLVADHLPVMIPQFEGKLEWLLSDEDIWGKLVGIYKQHFDAIHADRYDYLGDMYVDMQGRFSQSIKGQFLTPQNVTEMMAKMVMGDGNKPLNVLDPCVGTGRMLISASNYAPKGSVFYGIDIDNRAIRTAFTNACIHKVSMRLLCANSLTQATDPRSEAGRHNWQYANHWQSHYGELKSIVDEFNELKAQKVVPKKMGLKEYKHRKAEQMSLFDYSN
;
A
#
# COMPACT_ATOMS: atom_id res chain seq x y z
N MET A 1 0.65 -22.60 7.39
CA MET A 1 -0.70 -22.23 6.91
C MET A 1 -0.83 -22.41 5.41
N PHE A 2 0.02 -21.76 4.61
CA PHE A 2 0.00 -21.89 3.15
C PHE A 2 -0.05 -23.35 2.65
N ASP A 3 0.82 -24.24 3.13
CA ASP A 3 0.81 -25.65 2.70
C ASP A 3 -0.52 -26.37 2.96
N VAL A 4 -1.25 -26.01 4.02
CA VAL A 4 -2.58 -26.58 4.31
C VAL A 4 -3.55 -26.16 3.22
N LEU A 5 -3.54 -24.87 2.85
CA LEU A 5 -4.38 -24.31 1.80
C LEU A 5 -3.98 -24.86 0.41
N TYR A 6 -2.69 -24.96 0.13
CA TYR A 6 -2.18 -25.47 -1.14
C TYR A 6 -2.54 -26.94 -1.36
N ARG A 7 -2.48 -27.78 -0.32
CA ARG A 7 -2.94 -29.17 -0.41
C ARG A 7 -4.44 -29.32 -0.68
N LYS A 8 -5.25 -28.31 -0.34
CA LYS A 8 -6.68 -28.32 -0.64
C LYS A 8 -6.95 -27.85 -2.07
N THR A 9 -6.35 -26.73 -2.45
CA THR A 9 -6.65 -26.02 -3.69
C THR A 9 -5.88 -26.57 -4.88
N HIS A 10 -4.68 -27.13 -4.65
CA HIS A 10 -3.72 -27.55 -5.67
C HIS A 10 -3.30 -26.41 -6.62
N GLU A 11 -3.58 -25.16 -6.24
CA GLU A 11 -3.28 -23.97 -7.03
C GLU A 11 -2.66 -22.91 -6.12
N TYR A 12 -1.46 -22.44 -6.47
CA TYR A 12 -0.72 -21.49 -5.63
C TYR A 12 -1.52 -20.20 -5.47
N SER A 13 -2.11 -19.69 -6.55
CA SER A 13 -2.88 -18.43 -6.51
C SER A 13 -4.07 -18.54 -5.57
N ASP A 14 -4.87 -19.60 -5.67
CA ASP A 14 -6.04 -19.79 -4.80
C ASP A 14 -5.62 -20.00 -3.32
N ALA A 15 -4.57 -20.78 -3.07
CA ALA A 15 -4.01 -20.94 -1.73
C ALA A 15 -3.52 -19.60 -1.13
N TYR A 16 -2.87 -18.77 -1.95
CA TYR A 16 -2.35 -17.48 -1.54
C TYR A 16 -3.48 -16.48 -1.24
N GLU A 17 -4.49 -16.37 -2.11
CA GLU A 17 -5.65 -15.50 -1.87
C GLU A 17 -6.40 -15.90 -0.59
N LYS A 18 -6.65 -17.20 -0.38
CA LYS A 18 -7.28 -17.71 0.85
C LYS A 18 -6.45 -17.42 2.10
N LEU A 19 -5.12 -17.43 2.00
CA LEU A 19 -4.24 -17.04 3.10
C LEU A 19 -4.43 -15.55 3.42
N LEU A 20 -4.47 -14.67 2.42
CA LEU A 20 -4.71 -13.24 2.62
C LEU A 20 -6.08 -13.00 3.25
N GLU A 21 -7.14 -13.62 2.73
CA GLU A 21 -8.50 -13.51 3.29
C GLU A 21 -8.55 -13.94 4.76
N PHE A 22 -7.92 -15.07 5.11
CA PHE A 22 -7.83 -15.54 6.50
C PHE A 22 -7.13 -14.53 7.40
N LEU A 23 -5.97 -14.00 6.97
CA LEU A 23 -5.18 -13.05 7.75
C LEU A 23 -5.93 -11.72 7.93
N VAL A 24 -6.55 -11.20 6.86
CA VAL A 24 -7.34 -9.97 6.95
C VAL A 24 -8.61 -10.17 7.78
N ALA A 25 -9.29 -11.31 7.67
CA ALA A 25 -10.46 -11.60 8.48
C ALA A 25 -10.17 -11.56 9.99
N ASP A 26 -9.00 -12.07 10.40
CA ASP A 26 -8.56 -12.05 11.81
C ASP A 26 -8.27 -10.62 12.29
N HIS A 27 -7.56 -9.82 11.49
CA HIS A 27 -7.14 -8.47 11.88
C HIS A 27 -8.23 -7.41 11.69
N LEU A 28 -9.12 -7.61 10.71
CA LEU A 28 -10.13 -6.63 10.29
C LEU A 28 -11.41 -7.33 9.76
N PRO A 29 -12.24 -7.92 10.66
CA PRO A 29 -13.43 -8.68 10.27
C PRO A 29 -14.47 -7.91 9.43
N VAL A 30 -14.46 -6.57 9.50
CA VAL A 30 -15.35 -5.71 8.69
C VAL A 30 -15.09 -5.85 7.18
N MET A 31 -13.95 -6.43 6.78
CA MET A 31 -13.63 -6.72 5.37
C MET A 31 -14.30 -7.98 4.84
N ILE A 32 -14.75 -8.91 5.69
CA ILE A 32 -15.32 -10.20 5.28
C ILE A 32 -16.44 -10.08 4.22
N PRO A 33 -17.37 -9.10 4.30
CA PRO A 33 -18.40 -8.94 3.28
C PRO A 33 -17.88 -8.60 1.87
N GLN A 34 -16.62 -8.14 1.73
CA GLN A 34 -15.99 -7.84 0.45
C GLN A 34 -15.30 -9.06 -0.18
N PHE A 35 -15.06 -10.12 0.59
CA PHE A 35 -14.43 -11.34 0.08
C PHE A 35 -15.39 -12.14 -0.78
N GLU A 36 -14.86 -12.82 -1.79
CA GLU A 36 -15.67 -13.68 -2.64
C GLU A 36 -16.17 -14.88 -1.82
N GLY A 37 -17.48 -15.11 -1.82
CA GLY A 37 -18.09 -16.16 -0.99
C GLY A 37 -17.93 -15.96 0.52
N LYS A 38 -17.49 -14.77 1.02
CA LYS A 38 -17.51 -14.40 2.45
C LYS A 38 -16.92 -15.46 3.40
N LEU A 39 -15.80 -16.07 3.02
CA LEU A 39 -15.15 -17.18 3.76
C LEU A 39 -15.95 -18.49 3.86
N GLU A 40 -16.93 -18.73 2.97
CA GLU A 40 -17.65 -20.01 2.90
C GLU A 40 -16.68 -21.19 2.75
N TRP A 41 -15.57 -21.03 2.03
CA TRP A 41 -14.53 -22.05 1.89
C TRP A 41 -13.87 -22.45 3.22
N LEU A 42 -13.80 -21.52 4.18
CA LEU A 42 -13.20 -21.74 5.49
C LEU A 42 -14.21 -22.35 6.46
N LEU A 43 -15.46 -21.88 6.40
CA LEU A 43 -16.55 -22.32 7.27
C LEU A 43 -17.14 -23.67 6.88
N SER A 44 -16.95 -24.09 5.62
CA SER A 44 -17.44 -25.39 5.12
C SER A 44 -16.50 -26.57 5.38
N ASP A 45 -15.29 -26.33 5.89
CA ASP A 45 -14.28 -27.37 6.15
C ASP A 45 -13.67 -27.20 7.54
N GLU A 46 -14.27 -27.87 8.54
CA GLU A 46 -13.85 -27.79 9.94
C GLU A 46 -12.41 -28.25 10.17
N ASP A 47 -11.91 -29.20 9.37
CA ASP A 47 -10.53 -29.70 9.46
C ASP A 47 -9.53 -28.63 8.99
N ILE A 48 -9.82 -27.94 7.88
CA ILE A 48 -9.01 -26.80 7.43
C ILE A 48 -9.04 -25.68 8.46
N TRP A 49 -10.24 -25.29 8.93
CA TRP A 49 -10.39 -24.27 9.97
C TRP A 49 -9.55 -24.59 11.21
N GLY A 50 -9.70 -25.80 11.75
CA GLY A 50 -8.98 -26.25 12.95
C GLY A 50 -7.47 -26.21 12.76
N LYS A 51 -6.96 -26.66 11.60
CA LYS A 51 -5.53 -26.62 11.27
C LYS A 51 -5.00 -25.20 11.14
N LEU A 52 -5.71 -24.33 10.41
CA LEU A 52 -5.27 -22.95 10.20
C LEU A 52 -5.24 -22.17 11.49
N VAL A 53 -6.33 -22.20 12.27
CA VAL A 53 -6.41 -21.53 13.57
C VAL A 53 -5.39 -22.10 14.55
N GLY A 54 -5.17 -23.42 14.55
CA GLY A 54 -4.16 -24.07 15.38
C GLY A 54 -2.75 -23.55 15.08
N ILE A 55 -2.34 -23.57 13.80
CA ILE A 55 -1.03 -23.05 13.36
C ILE A 55 -0.90 -21.56 13.67
N TYR A 56 -1.94 -20.77 13.34
CA TYR A 56 -1.91 -19.32 13.54
C TYR A 56 -1.76 -18.95 15.02
N LYS A 57 -2.53 -19.58 15.92
CA LYS A 57 -2.42 -19.35 17.37
C LYS A 57 -1.07 -19.77 17.92
N GLN A 58 -0.54 -20.91 17.48
CA GLN A 58 0.77 -21.42 17.93
C GLN A 58 1.92 -20.48 17.54
N HIS A 59 1.80 -19.78 16.41
CA HIS A 59 2.85 -18.92 15.86
C HIS A 59 2.47 -17.44 15.85
N PHE A 60 1.46 -17.04 16.63
CA PHE A 60 0.93 -15.67 16.62
C PHE A 60 2.02 -14.64 16.90
N ASP A 61 2.84 -14.88 17.93
CA ASP A 61 3.94 -13.99 18.29
C ASP A 61 5.01 -13.91 17.19
N ALA A 62 5.28 -15.01 16.49
CA ALA A 62 6.27 -15.05 15.41
C ALA A 62 5.82 -14.23 14.20
N ILE A 63 4.52 -14.26 13.85
CA ILE A 63 3.96 -13.48 12.75
C ILE A 63 4.08 -11.97 13.00
N HIS A 64 4.13 -11.56 14.28
CA HIS A 64 4.20 -10.17 14.71
C HIS A 64 5.58 -9.78 15.27
N ALA A 65 6.57 -10.67 15.21
CA ALA A 65 7.86 -10.49 15.86
C ALA A 65 8.70 -9.39 15.20
N ASP A 66 8.56 -9.24 13.89
CA ASP A 66 9.24 -8.21 13.11
C ASP A 66 8.30 -7.52 12.11
N ARG A 67 8.87 -6.64 11.29
CA ARG A 67 8.17 -5.90 10.24
C ARG A 67 8.60 -6.34 8.85
N TYR A 68 9.03 -7.59 8.72
CA TYR A 68 9.46 -8.15 7.46
C TYR A 68 8.25 -8.54 6.60
N ASP A 69 8.36 -8.29 5.30
CA ASP A 69 7.31 -8.57 4.31
C ASP A 69 7.40 -10.01 3.79
N TYR A 70 6.97 -10.96 4.63
CA TYR A 70 6.92 -12.39 4.28
C TYR A 70 5.92 -12.70 3.16
N LEU A 71 4.78 -12.00 3.14
CA LEU A 71 3.75 -12.19 2.11
C LEU A 71 4.27 -11.75 0.73
N GLY A 72 5.09 -10.70 0.68
CA GLY A 72 5.72 -10.25 -0.56
C GLY A 72 6.70 -11.26 -1.12
N ASP A 73 7.49 -11.92 -0.28
CA ASP A 73 8.37 -13.01 -0.73
C ASP A 73 7.54 -14.17 -1.33
N MET A 74 6.42 -14.53 -0.69
CA MET A 74 5.48 -15.52 -1.23
C MET A 74 4.80 -15.07 -2.54
N TYR A 75 4.50 -13.77 -2.69
CA TYR A 75 3.94 -13.19 -3.91
C TYR A 75 4.94 -13.24 -5.08
N VAL A 76 6.22 -12.99 -4.80
CA VAL A 76 7.31 -13.12 -5.78
C VAL A 76 7.45 -14.57 -6.25
N ASP A 77 7.42 -15.52 -5.31
CA ASP A 77 7.45 -16.95 -5.61
C ASP A 77 6.25 -17.36 -6.49
N MET A 78 5.05 -16.85 -6.18
CA MET A 78 3.83 -17.08 -6.96
C MET A 78 3.96 -16.61 -8.41
N GLN A 79 4.44 -15.38 -8.62
CA GLN A 79 4.58 -14.81 -9.96
C GLN A 79 5.59 -15.61 -10.80
N GLY A 80 6.60 -16.21 -10.15
CA GLY A 80 7.66 -16.95 -10.81
C GLY A 80 8.69 -16.02 -11.47
N ARG A 81 9.94 -16.49 -11.49
CA ARG A 81 11.11 -15.70 -11.96
C ARG A 81 10.98 -15.20 -13.41
N PHE A 82 10.31 -15.98 -14.27
CA PHE A 82 10.11 -15.63 -15.67
C PHE A 82 9.10 -14.48 -15.85
N SER A 83 7.99 -14.51 -15.09
CA SER A 83 6.98 -13.44 -15.07
C SER A 83 7.58 -12.13 -14.55
N GLN A 84 8.39 -12.18 -13.49
CA GLN A 84 9.07 -11.00 -12.95
C GLN A 84 10.00 -10.35 -13.98
N SER A 85 10.77 -11.16 -14.71
CA SER A 85 11.71 -10.67 -15.72
C SER A 85 10.97 -10.02 -16.90
N ILE A 86 9.82 -10.55 -17.29
CA ILE A 86 9.02 -10.02 -18.40
C ILE A 86 8.22 -8.77 -17.98
N LYS A 87 7.66 -8.77 -16.77
CA LYS A 87 6.83 -7.67 -16.25
C LYS A 87 7.66 -6.56 -15.60
N GLY A 88 8.96 -6.77 -15.37
CA GLY A 88 9.83 -5.85 -14.64
C GLY A 88 9.46 -5.68 -13.16
N GLN A 89 8.70 -6.62 -12.60
CA GLN A 89 8.23 -6.57 -11.21
C GLN A 89 9.30 -7.14 -10.28
N PHE A 90 10.11 -6.26 -9.70
CA PHE A 90 11.09 -6.61 -8.67
C PHE A 90 10.68 -5.97 -7.35
N LEU A 91 10.45 -6.79 -6.32
CA LEU A 91 10.27 -6.25 -4.97
C LEU A 91 11.56 -5.59 -4.51
N THR A 92 11.42 -4.38 -3.94
CA THR A 92 12.56 -3.69 -3.35
C THR A 92 13.06 -4.50 -2.15
N PRO A 93 14.35 -4.84 -2.05
CA PRO A 93 14.87 -5.56 -0.89
C PRO A 93 14.67 -4.78 0.43
N GLN A 94 14.40 -5.48 1.53
CA GLN A 94 14.09 -4.87 2.83
C GLN A 94 15.16 -3.89 3.32
N ASN A 95 16.44 -4.25 3.16
CA ASN A 95 17.55 -3.36 3.55
C ASN A 95 17.58 -2.07 2.72
N VAL A 96 17.14 -2.11 1.47
CA VAL A 96 17.06 -0.95 0.59
C VAL A 96 15.89 -0.06 1.00
N THR A 97 14.71 -0.63 1.29
CA THR A 97 13.56 0.14 1.78
C THR A 97 13.85 0.82 3.12
N GLU A 98 14.51 0.13 4.05
CA GLU A 98 14.91 0.71 5.33
C GLU A 98 15.93 1.83 5.18
N MET A 99 16.94 1.64 4.32
CA MET A 99 17.92 2.67 4.01
C MET A 99 17.24 3.93 3.44
N MET A 100 16.39 3.76 2.42
CA MET A 100 15.65 4.87 1.82
C MET A 100 14.73 5.56 2.83
N ALA A 101 14.03 4.79 3.67
CA ALA A 101 13.17 5.33 4.72
C ALA A 101 13.97 6.20 5.70
N LYS A 102 15.14 5.75 6.17
CA LYS A 102 16.01 6.54 7.06
C LYS A 102 16.53 7.82 6.40
N MET A 103 16.79 7.80 5.09
CA MET A 103 17.29 8.98 4.37
C MET A 103 16.20 10.04 4.16
N VAL A 104 14.94 9.61 3.96
CA VAL A 104 13.83 10.50 3.56
C VAL A 104 12.96 10.92 4.73
N MET A 105 12.71 10.02 5.68
CA MET A 105 11.89 10.26 6.86
C MET A 105 12.77 10.94 7.91
N GLY A 106 12.95 12.26 7.77
CA GLY A 106 13.79 13.04 8.69
C GLY A 106 13.23 13.14 10.11
N ASP A 107 13.99 13.76 11.01
CA ASP A 107 13.75 13.76 12.46
C ASP A 107 12.64 14.73 12.94
N GLY A 108 11.84 15.26 12.01
CA GLY A 108 10.82 16.25 12.32
C GLY A 108 9.61 15.63 13.01
N ASN A 109 8.97 16.31 13.97
CA ASN A 109 7.80 15.78 14.68
C ASN A 109 6.45 16.04 13.98
N LYS A 110 6.44 16.63 12.79
CA LYS A 110 5.20 16.99 12.08
C LYS A 110 4.68 15.80 11.27
N PRO A 111 3.38 15.44 11.38
CA PRO A 111 2.78 14.40 10.55
C PRO A 111 3.01 14.64 9.05
N LEU A 112 3.31 13.56 8.33
CA LEU A 112 3.59 13.59 6.89
C LEU A 112 2.47 12.87 6.12
N ASN A 113 2.29 13.28 4.86
CA ASN A 113 1.56 12.48 3.87
C ASN A 113 2.60 11.84 2.95
N VAL A 114 2.69 10.51 2.99
CA VAL A 114 3.67 9.73 2.21
C VAL A 114 2.92 8.97 1.13
N LEU A 115 3.33 9.13 -0.13
CA LEU A 115 2.73 8.44 -1.27
C LEU A 115 3.79 7.57 -1.95
N ASP A 116 3.46 6.30 -2.16
CA ASP A 116 4.17 5.39 -3.05
C ASP A 116 3.28 5.07 -4.27
N PRO A 117 3.61 5.57 -5.49
CA PRO A 117 2.77 5.41 -6.67
C PRO A 117 2.88 4.03 -7.35
N CYS A 118 3.78 3.15 -6.87
CA CYS A 118 3.98 1.78 -7.33
C CYS A 118 4.28 0.88 -6.11
N VAL A 119 3.32 0.85 -5.18
CA VAL A 119 3.52 0.38 -3.80
C VAL A 119 3.85 -1.11 -3.68
N GLY A 120 3.51 -1.92 -4.69
CA GLY A 120 3.69 -3.36 -4.64
C GLY A 120 3.03 -3.96 -3.41
N THR A 121 3.81 -4.66 -2.60
CA THR A 121 3.38 -5.34 -1.36
C THR A 121 3.40 -4.42 -0.13
N GLY A 122 3.65 -3.11 -0.29
CA GLY A 122 3.65 -2.15 0.81
C GLY A 122 4.95 -2.08 1.61
N ARG A 123 5.95 -2.89 1.28
CA ARG A 123 7.24 -2.98 2.00
C ARG A 123 7.92 -1.63 2.24
N MET A 124 7.91 -0.76 1.23
CA MET A 124 8.49 0.59 1.33
C MET A 124 7.72 1.45 2.34
N LEU A 125 6.39 1.44 2.30
CA LEU A 125 5.55 2.20 3.23
C LEU A 125 5.62 1.64 4.66
N ILE A 126 5.75 0.32 4.83
CA ILE A 126 5.99 -0.30 6.15
C ILE A 126 7.32 0.20 6.72
N SER A 127 8.38 0.19 5.90
CA SER A 127 9.70 0.71 6.29
C SER A 127 9.62 2.20 6.65
N ALA A 128 8.95 3.01 5.83
CA ALA A 128 8.74 4.43 6.08
C ALA A 128 7.96 4.67 7.39
N SER A 129 6.98 3.83 7.70
CA SER A 129 6.17 3.95 8.94
C SER A 129 6.98 3.80 10.22
N ASN A 130 8.13 3.13 10.18
CA ASN A 130 9.00 2.96 11.34
C ASN A 130 9.73 4.26 11.73
N TYR A 131 9.88 5.18 10.78
CA TYR A 131 10.60 6.45 10.97
C TYR A 131 9.65 7.66 10.88
N ALA A 132 8.40 7.44 10.49
CA ALA A 132 7.43 8.51 10.34
C ALA A 132 6.95 9.07 11.69
N PRO A 133 6.68 10.38 11.77
CA PRO A 133 6.03 10.97 12.93
C PRO A 133 4.64 10.40 13.15
N LYS A 134 4.21 10.30 14.41
CA LYS A 134 2.86 9.84 14.76
C LYS A 134 1.81 10.71 14.05
N GLY A 135 0.77 10.07 13.51
CA GLY A 135 -0.29 10.73 12.75
C GLY A 135 0.02 10.91 11.26
N SER A 136 1.18 10.45 10.78
CA SER A 136 1.45 10.40 9.34
C SER A 136 0.47 9.47 8.63
N VAL A 137 0.11 9.82 7.39
CA VAL A 137 -0.82 9.09 6.54
C VAL A 137 -0.06 8.52 5.34
N PHE A 138 -0.25 7.23 5.08
CA PHE A 138 0.42 6.52 4.00
C PHE A 138 -0.58 6.22 2.88
N TYR A 139 -0.17 6.48 1.66
CA TYR A 139 -0.92 6.27 0.43
C TYR A 139 -0.11 5.36 -0.48
N GLY A 140 -0.75 4.34 -1.02
CA GLY A 140 -0.12 3.41 -1.97
C GLY A 140 -1.00 3.23 -3.19
N ILE A 141 -0.36 3.17 -4.36
CA ILE A 141 -1.04 2.89 -5.63
C ILE A 141 -0.28 1.77 -6.32
N ASP A 142 -1.00 0.79 -6.84
CA ASP A 142 -0.44 -0.24 -7.72
C ASP A 142 -1.48 -0.66 -8.75
N ILE A 143 -1.01 -1.06 -9.92
CA ILE A 143 -1.88 -1.53 -11.00
C ILE A 143 -2.35 -2.97 -10.74
N ASP A 144 -1.58 -3.76 -9.99
CA ASP A 144 -1.91 -5.14 -9.67
C ASP A 144 -2.76 -5.23 -8.39
N ASN A 145 -4.01 -5.66 -8.54
CA ASN A 145 -4.92 -5.84 -7.41
C ASN A 145 -4.41 -6.86 -6.38
N ARG A 146 -3.64 -7.88 -6.80
CA ARG A 146 -3.05 -8.85 -5.86
C ARG A 146 -1.93 -8.23 -5.04
N ALA A 147 -1.14 -7.34 -5.65
CA ALA A 147 -0.15 -6.57 -4.92
C ALA A 147 -0.83 -5.66 -3.88
N ILE A 148 -1.92 -4.98 -4.26
CA ILE A 148 -2.75 -4.19 -3.33
C ILE A 148 -3.32 -5.02 -2.18
N ARG A 149 -3.89 -6.21 -2.44
CA ARG A 149 -4.36 -7.11 -1.38
C ARG A 149 -3.24 -7.55 -0.44
N THR A 150 -2.06 -7.82 -1.01
CA THR A 150 -0.87 -8.19 -0.22
C THR A 150 -0.43 -7.02 0.65
N ALA A 151 -0.34 -5.81 0.09
CA ALA A 151 -0.02 -4.60 0.82
C ALA A 151 -1.04 -4.29 1.93
N PHE A 152 -2.33 -4.50 1.66
CA PHE A 152 -3.39 -4.32 2.64
C PHE A 152 -3.28 -5.33 3.78
N THR A 153 -3.00 -6.59 3.46
CA THR A 153 -2.79 -7.65 4.45
C THR A 153 -1.56 -7.36 5.32
N ASN A 154 -0.44 -6.94 4.71
CA ASN A 154 0.74 -6.51 5.45
C ASN A 154 0.45 -5.29 6.35
N ALA A 155 -0.31 -4.31 5.85
CA ALA A 155 -0.73 -3.15 6.63
C ALA A 155 -1.54 -3.55 7.86
N CYS A 156 -2.43 -4.55 7.74
CA CYS A 156 -3.18 -5.13 8.85
C CYS A 156 -2.26 -5.81 9.89
N ILE A 157 -1.38 -6.71 9.44
CA ILE A 157 -0.46 -7.46 10.32
C ILE A 157 0.46 -6.50 11.10
N HIS A 158 1.06 -5.53 10.41
CA HIS A 158 1.99 -4.59 11.02
C HIS A 158 1.32 -3.37 11.67
N LYS A 159 -0.02 -3.31 11.64
CA LYS A 159 -0.85 -2.22 12.21
C LYS A 159 -0.46 -0.85 11.68
N VAL A 160 -0.22 -0.76 10.37
CA VAL A 160 0.12 0.49 9.67
C VAL A 160 -1.12 0.96 8.91
N SER A 161 -1.61 2.17 9.19
CA SER A 161 -2.75 2.70 8.47
C SER A 161 -2.33 3.18 7.08
N MET A 162 -2.78 2.46 6.05
CA MET A 162 -2.53 2.78 4.65
C MET A 162 -3.85 2.98 3.90
N ARG A 163 -3.84 3.90 2.93
CA ARG A 163 -4.86 4.02 1.89
C ARG A 163 -4.28 3.46 0.60
N LEU A 164 -4.78 2.31 0.17
CA LEU A 164 -4.26 1.57 -0.96
C LEU A 164 -5.27 1.58 -2.11
N LEU A 165 -4.85 2.02 -3.28
CA LEU A 165 -5.71 2.15 -4.46
C LEU A 165 -5.18 1.28 -5.60
N CYS A 166 -6.02 0.37 -6.11
CA CYS A 166 -5.73 -0.38 -7.33
C CYS A 166 -5.97 0.52 -8.55
N ALA A 167 -4.91 1.14 -9.08
CA ALA A 167 -4.99 2.06 -10.21
C ALA A 167 -3.67 2.10 -10.98
N ASN A 168 -3.69 2.57 -12.23
CA ASN A 168 -2.47 2.91 -12.95
C ASN A 168 -2.12 4.38 -12.66
N SER A 169 -1.05 4.59 -11.89
CA SER A 169 -0.60 5.90 -11.45
C SER A 169 -0.23 6.87 -12.59
N LEU A 170 -0.07 6.37 -13.83
CA LEU A 170 0.18 7.20 -15.01
C LEU A 170 -1.10 7.66 -15.71
N THR A 171 -2.21 6.94 -15.57
CA THR A 171 -3.43 7.17 -16.35
C THR A 171 -4.64 7.58 -15.53
N GLN A 172 -4.69 7.26 -14.24
CA GLN A 172 -5.79 7.60 -13.35
C GLN A 172 -5.45 8.83 -12.50
N ALA A 173 -6.49 9.60 -12.18
CA ALA A 173 -6.40 10.72 -11.27
C ALA A 173 -6.06 10.24 -9.86
N THR A 174 -5.06 10.83 -9.22
CA THR A 174 -4.58 10.40 -7.90
C THR A 174 -4.33 11.57 -6.96
N ASP A 175 -4.48 12.81 -7.42
CA ASP A 175 -4.31 13.99 -6.57
C ASP A 175 -5.56 14.21 -5.71
N PRO A 176 -5.51 14.05 -4.37
CA PRO A 176 -6.67 14.26 -3.52
C PRO A 176 -7.20 15.71 -3.50
N ARG A 177 -6.48 16.66 -4.14
CA ARG A 177 -6.95 18.05 -4.32
C ARG A 177 -7.93 18.19 -5.48
N SER A 178 -7.91 17.29 -6.45
CA SER A 178 -8.87 17.28 -7.57
C SER A 178 -10.17 16.56 -7.17
N GLU A 179 -11.27 16.84 -7.86
CA GLU A 179 -12.51 16.08 -7.66
C GLU A 179 -12.35 14.66 -8.19
N ALA A 180 -11.67 14.50 -9.34
CA ALA A 180 -11.37 13.20 -9.90
C ALA A 180 -10.51 12.32 -8.99
N GLY A 181 -9.47 12.87 -8.38
CA GLY A 181 -8.64 12.16 -7.42
C GLY A 181 -9.42 11.80 -6.16
N ARG A 182 -10.24 12.73 -5.60
CA ARG A 182 -11.12 12.41 -4.46
C ARG A 182 -12.11 11.29 -4.78
N HIS A 183 -12.70 11.32 -5.97
CA HIS A 183 -13.58 10.24 -6.46
C HIS A 183 -12.82 8.92 -6.50
N ASN A 184 -11.61 8.88 -7.05
CA ASN A 184 -10.84 7.64 -7.12
C ASN A 184 -10.45 7.11 -5.74
N TRP A 185 -10.03 7.98 -4.82
CA TRP A 185 -9.65 7.60 -3.45
C TRP A 185 -10.82 7.06 -2.61
N GLN A 186 -12.08 7.19 -3.05
CA GLN A 186 -13.21 6.55 -2.36
C GLN A 186 -13.19 5.01 -2.51
N TYR A 187 -12.52 4.49 -3.53
CA TYR A 187 -12.35 3.07 -3.79
C TYR A 187 -11.09 2.48 -3.14
N ALA A 188 -10.37 3.27 -2.34
CA ALA A 188 -9.22 2.77 -1.62
C ALA A 188 -9.62 1.70 -0.59
N ASN A 189 -8.74 0.73 -0.38
CA ASN A 189 -8.93 -0.40 0.53
C ASN A 189 -10.15 -1.30 0.19
N HIS A 190 -10.62 -1.27 -1.07
CA HIS A 190 -11.55 -2.28 -1.56
C HIS A 190 -10.80 -3.57 -1.90
N TRP A 191 -11.39 -4.72 -1.56
CA TRP A 191 -10.80 -6.03 -1.86
C TRP A 191 -10.73 -6.31 -3.36
N GLN A 192 -11.78 -5.91 -4.09
CA GLN A 192 -11.85 -6.03 -5.54
C GLN A 192 -11.44 -4.71 -6.20
N SER A 193 -10.82 -4.82 -7.38
CA SER A 193 -10.45 -3.65 -8.17
C SER A 193 -11.70 -2.95 -8.70
N HIS A 194 -11.71 -1.62 -8.59
CA HIS A 194 -12.69 -0.74 -9.21
C HIS A 194 -12.07 0.05 -10.37
N TYR A 195 -11.14 -0.56 -11.10
CA TYR A 195 -10.36 0.13 -12.15
C TYR A 195 -11.24 0.76 -13.23
N GLY A 196 -12.39 0.16 -13.56
CA GLY A 196 -13.33 0.65 -14.56
C GLY A 196 -14.10 1.90 -14.14
N GLU A 197 -14.18 2.16 -12.83
CA GLU A 197 -14.89 3.28 -12.23
C GLU A 197 -13.98 4.49 -11.94
N LEU A 198 -12.67 4.34 -12.18
CA LEU A 198 -11.68 5.38 -11.91
C LEU A 198 -11.69 6.45 -12.99
N LYS A 199 -11.72 7.72 -12.56
CA LYS A 199 -11.53 8.88 -13.43
C LYS A 199 -10.07 8.99 -13.87
N SER A 200 -9.88 9.52 -15.07
CA SER A 200 -8.57 9.63 -15.70
C SER A 200 -7.79 10.83 -15.19
N ILE A 201 -6.48 10.82 -15.39
CA ILE A 201 -5.62 11.98 -15.13
C ILE A 201 -5.97 13.17 -16.04
N VAL A 202 -6.63 12.93 -17.18
CA VAL A 202 -7.12 13.99 -18.08
C VAL A 202 -8.28 14.75 -17.43
N ASP A 203 -9.18 14.05 -16.74
CA ASP A 203 -10.28 14.66 -15.99
C ASP A 203 -9.73 15.57 -14.89
N GLU A 204 -8.79 15.05 -14.10
CA GLU A 204 -8.07 15.81 -13.07
C GLU A 204 -7.37 17.05 -13.65
N PHE A 205 -6.67 16.90 -14.77
CA PHE A 205 -5.97 18.02 -15.39
C PHE A 205 -6.92 19.12 -15.88
N ASN A 206 -8.07 18.73 -16.44
CA ASN A 206 -9.10 19.67 -16.89
C ASN A 206 -9.74 20.41 -15.70
N GLU A 207 -10.03 19.69 -14.61
CA GLU A 207 -10.53 20.28 -13.36
C GLU A 207 -9.53 21.28 -12.78
N LEU A 208 -8.25 20.89 -12.64
CA LEU A 208 -7.22 21.76 -12.09
C LEU A 208 -6.95 22.98 -12.98
N LYS A 209 -7.09 22.85 -14.30
CA LYS A 209 -7.06 23.99 -15.24
C LYS A 209 -8.24 24.93 -15.00
N ALA A 210 -9.45 24.39 -14.86
CA ALA A 210 -10.66 25.18 -14.61
C ALA A 210 -10.62 25.87 -13.23
N GLN A 211 -9.96 25.25 -12.25
CA GLN A 211 -9.76 25.79 -10.90
C GLN A 211 -8.66 26.85 -10.79
N LYS A 212 -7.85 27.10 -11.84
CA LYS A 212 -7.03 28.33 -11.90
C LYS A 212 -8.00 29.51 -12.07
N VAL A 213 -8.34 30.33 -11.06
CA VAL A 213 -7.48 31.08 -10.13
C VAL A 213 -6.13 31.35 -10.79
N VAL A 214 -6.04 32.54 -11.40
CA VAL A 214 -4.78 33.21 -11.74
C VAL A 214 -3.76 32.84 -10.65
N PRO A 215 -2.61 32.21 -10.95
CA PRO A 215 -1.57 32.12 -9.92
C PRO A 215 -1.36 33.56 -9.50
N LYS A 216 -1.66 33.92 -8.23
CA LYS A 216 -1.28 35.23 -7.69
C LYS A 216 0.15 35.37 -8.16
N LYS A 217 0.42 36.31 -9.08
CA LYS A 217 1.78 36.59 -9.52
C LYS A 217 2.50 36.85 -8.21
N MET A 218 3.29 35.87 -7.75
CA MET A 218 4.08 36.05 -6.56
C MET A 218 4.98 37.22 -6.94
N GLY A 219 4.77 38.37 -6.31
CA GLY A 219 5.51 39.56 -6.67
C GLY A 219 6.98 39.21 -6.61
N LEU A 220 7.79 39.73 -7.53
CA LEU A 220 9.23 39.43 -7.58
C LEU A 220 9.92 39.62 -6.21
N LYS A 221 9.34 40.49 -5.35
CA LYS A 221 9.73 40.69 -3.95
C LYS A 221 9.38 39.51 -3.02
N GLU A 222 8.17 38.95 -3.07
CA GLU A 222 7.78 37.77 -2.27
C GLU A 222 8.59 36.53 -2.65
N TYR A 223 8.84 36.34 -3.95
CA TYR A 223 9.67 35.23 -4.44
C TYR A 223 11.13 35.34 -3.94
N LYS A 224 11.72 36.55 -4.03
CA LYS A 224 13.06 36.82 -3.50
C LYS A 224 13.11 36.66 -1.98
N HIS A 225 12.06 37.04 -1.25
CA HIS A 225 12.03 36.94 0.20
C HIS A 225 11.99 35.48 0.68
N ARG A 226 11.15 34.63 0.08
CA ARG A 226 11.11 33.20 0.42
C ARG A 226 12.37 32.45 0.01
N LYS A 227 12.97 32.84 -1.13
CA LYS A 227 14.26 32.27 -1.57
C LYS A 227 15.40 32.66 -0.63
N ALA A 228 15.38 33.89 -0.10
CA ALA A 228 16.33 34.33 0.92
C ALA A 228 16.13 33.62 2.26
N GLU A 229 14.89 33.40 2.71
CA GLU A 229 14.59 32.60 3.91
C GLU A 229 15.05 31.15 3.75
N GLN A 230 14.80 30.53 2.60
CA GLN A 230 15.30 29.19 2.30
C GLN A 230 16.83 29.14 2.23
N MET A 231 17.49 30.12 1.61
CA MET A 231 18.95 30.17 1.57
C MET A 231 19.58 30.42 2.94
N SER A 232 18.92 31.18 3.83
CA SER A 232 19.38 31.39 5.22
C SER A 232 19.28 30.13 6.09
N LEU A 233 18.42 29.17 5.72
CA LEU A 233 18.33 27.86 6.35
C LEU A 233 19.43 26.88 5.88
N PHE A 234 20.18 27.24 4.84
CA PHE A 234 21.33 26.49 4.32
C PHE A 234 22.68 27.16 4.61
N ASP A 235 22.71 28.28 5.34
CA ASP A 235 23.94 28.81 5.93
C ASP A 235 24.34 27.93 7.13
N TYR A 236 24.93 26.77 6.83
CA TYR A 236 25.79 26.07 7.77
C TYR A 236 27.05 26.92 7.93
N SER A 237 27.04 27.80 8.93
CA SER A 237 28.28 28.36 9.45
C SER A 237 29.06 27.22 10.10
N ASN A 238 30.32 27.06 9.67
CA ASN A 238 31.31 26.10 10.19
C ASN A 238 31.39 26.07 11.72
#